data_AF-F0T9I6-F1
#
_entry.id   AF-F0T9I6-F1
#
_cell.length_a   1.000
_cell.length_b   1.000
_cell.length_c   1.000
_cell.angle_alpha   90.00
_cell.angle_beta   90.00
_cell.angle_gamma   90.00
#
_symmetry.space_group_name_H-M   'P 1'
#
loop_
_entity.id
_entity.type
_entity.pdbx_description
1 polymer ?
#
loop_
_entity_poly.entity_id
_entity_poly.type
_entity_poly.pdbx_seq_one_letter_code
_entity_poly.pdbx_strand_id
1 'polypeptide(L)'
;MWFPSDEPKEILRGNNLDKLSIPSLGYLRILNENYEFILFLNDNLIVGAWCLDIKSLSELFQNEAMEVIKILPDSRIELFEINPRLFKTILDLNEECKLSLPIRIDMFWDKIGFNTNVSRETLLAKYRIKEPSEEHIKNLVSTYKS
;
A
#
# COMPACT_ATOMS: atom_id res chain seq x y z
N MET A 1 -6.44 -6.86 -16.89
CA MET A 1 -5.65 -5.66 -16.61
C MET A 1 -4.79 -5.21 -17.79
N TRP A 2 -4.64 -3.90 -18.02
CA TRP A 2 -3.86 -3.31 -19.11
C TRP A 2 -2.67 -2.47 -18.58
N PHE A 3 -1.45 -2.75 -19.04
CA PHE A 3 -0.25 -1.95 -18.76
C PHE A 3 0.61 -1.75 -20.00
N PRO A 4 1.35 -0.63 -20.07
CA PRO A 4 2.43 -0.47 -21.02
C PRO A 4 3.58 -1.46 -20.71
N SER A 5 4.23 -1.95 -21.76
CA SER A 5 5.35 -2.89 -21.68
C SER A 5 6.70 -2.19 -21.44
N ASP A 6 6.70 -1.04 -20.79
CA ASP A 6 7.92 -0.27 -20.55
C ASP A 6 8.85 -1.02 -19.59
N GLU A 7 10.16 -0.76 -19.68
CA GLU A 7 11.11 -1.29 -18.70
C GLU A 7 10.95 -0.56 -17.35
N PRO A 8 11.09 -1.26 -16.21
CA PRO A 8 11.05 -0.61 -14.92
C PRO A 8 12.23 0.36 -14.79
N LYS A 9 11.95 1.54 -14.22
CA LYS A 9 12.97 2.52 -13.86
C LYS A 9 13.99 1.93 -12.89
N GLU A 10 13.50 1.11 -11.96
CA GLU A 10 14.32 0.50 -10.93
C GLU A 10 13.74 -0.86 -10.52
N ILE A 11 14.64 -1.80 -10.21
CA ILE A 11 14.28 -3.13 -9.69
C ILE A 11 14.97 -3.30 -8.34
N LEU A 12 14.18 -3.57 -7.31
CA LEU A 12 14.60 -3.72 -5.93
C LEU A 12 14.24 -5.11 -5.41
N ARG A 13 14.91 -5.51 -4.33
CA ARG A 13 14.48 -6.63 -3.50
C ARG A 13 13.71 -6.11 -2.30
N GLY A 14 12.79 -6.91 -1.78
CA GLY A 14 11.83 -6.51 -0.75
C GLY A 14 12.42 -5.87 0.50
N ASN A 15 13.67 -6.13 0.85
CA ASN A 15 14.36 -5.51 1.98
C ASN A 15 15.01 -4.14 1.67
N ASN A 16 15.06 -3.71 0.41
CA ASN A 16 15.81 -2.54 -0.05
C ASN A 16 14.92 -1.40 -0.60
N LEU A 17 13.60 -1.44 -0.37
CA LEU A 17 12.72 -0.36 -0.83
C LEU A 17 12.81 0.84 0.13
N ASP A 18 13.49 1.89 -0.29
CA ASP A 18 13.49 3.17 0.44
C ASP A 18 12.32 4.05 -0.02
N LYS A 19 11.72 4.82 0.90
CA LYS A 19 10.64 5.77 0.56
C LYS A 19 11.06 6.81 -0.50
N LEU A 20 12.36 7.07 -0.61
CA LEU A 20 12.94 8.04 -1.54
C LEU A 20 13.00 7.55 -2.99
N SER A 21 12.93 6.24 -3.24
CA SER A 21 12.94 5.67 -4.61
C SER A 21 11.54 5.58 -5.22
N ILE A 22 10.49 5.84 -4.45
CA ILE A 22 9.12 5.74 -4.91
C ILE A 22 8.79 6.93 -5.83
N PRO A 23 8.37 6.70 -7.09
CA PRO A 23 8.03 7.78 -8.00
C PRO A 23 6.80 8.54 -7.50
N SER A 24 6.76 9.86 -7.76
CA SER A 24 5.58 10.67 -7.46
C SER A 24 4.38 10.26 -8.32
N LEU A 25 4.61 9.78 -9.54
CA LEU A 25 3.57 9.35 -10.45
C LEU A 25 3.97 8.09 -11.21
N GLY A 26 3.15 7.05 -11.11
CA GLY A 26 3.42 5.78 -11.78
C GLY A 26 2.83 4.59 -11.05
N TYR A 27 3.47 3.43 -11.15
CA TYR A 27 3.02 2.25 -10.42
C TYR A 27 4.20 1.43 -9.90
N LEU A 28 3.92 0.69 -8.84
CA LEU A 28 4.80 -0.27 -8.22
C LEU A 28 4.26 -1.66 -8.51
N ARG A 29 5.09 -2.54 -9.04
CA ARG A 29 4.78 -3.96 -9.20
C ARG A 29 5.58 -4.76 -8.19
N ILE A 30 4.91 -5.58 -7.39
CA ILE A 30 5.52 -6.43 -6.38
C ILE A 30 5.27 -7.88 -6.79
N LEU A 31 6.34 -8.62 -7.03
CA LEU A 31 6.30 -10.02 -7.45
C LEU A 31 6.80 -10.91 -6.32
N ASN A 32 5.95 -11.82 -5.89
CA ASN A 32 6.21 -12.81 -4.84
C ASN A 32 5.98 -14.22 -5.42
N GLU A 33 6.34 -15.27 -4.68
CA GLU A 33 6.14 -16.66 -5.12
C GLU A 33 4.68 -16.98 -5.49
N ASN A 34 3.71 -16.40 -4.79
CA ASN A 34 2.29 -16.73 -4.93
C ASN A 34 1.46 -15.62 -5.56
N TYR A 35 1.97 -14.38 -5.58
CA TYR A 35 1.17 -13.21 -5.91
C TYR A 35 1.95 -12.22 -6.75
N GLU A 36 1.22 -11.59 -7.68
CA GLU A 36 1.62 -10.36 -8.34
C GLU A 36 0.72 -9.23 -7.83
N PHE A 37 1.33 -8.18 -7.30
CA PHE A 37 0.60 -7.01 -6.82
C PHE A 37 0.98 -5.78 -7.61
N ILE A 38 0.00 -4.90 -7.83
CA ILE A 38 0.24 -3.60 -8.46
C ILE A 38 -0.41 -2.50 -7.65
N LEU A 39 0.36 -1.44 -7.38
CA LEU A 39 -0.08 -0.24 -6.69
C LEU A 39 0.08 0.96 -7.61
N PHE A 40 -1.00 1.69 -7.84
CA PHE A 40 -0.99 2.94 -8.61
C PHE A 40 -0.70 4.11 -7.68
N LEU A 41 0.28 4.93 -8.05
CA LEU A 41 0.83 5.99 -7.20
C LEU A 41 0.62 7.36 -7.83
N ASN A 42 0.16 8.32 -7.02
CA ASN A 42 0.01 9.71 -7.39
C ASN A 42 0.28 10.62 -6.18
N ASP A 43 1.32 11.44 -6.26
CA ASP A 43 1.73 12.45 -5.27
C ASP A 43 1.68 11.93 -3.81
N ASN A 44 2.40 10.83 -3.56
CA ASN A 44 2.49 10.13 -2.26
C ASN A 44 1.21 9.42 -1.78
N LEU A 45 0.24 9.25 -2.66
CA LEU A 45 -0.96 8.47 -2.44
C LEU A 45 -0.95 7.22 -3.31
N ILE A 46 -1.45 6.12 -2.74
CA ILE A 46 -1.93 4.97 -3.47
C ILE A 46 -3.35 5.29 -3.90
N VAL A 47 -3.60 5.32 -5.21
CA VAL A 47 -4.91 5.66 -5.79
C VAL A 47 -5.62 4.44 -6.39
N GLY A 48 -4.92 3.32 -6.53
CA GLY A 48 -5.47 2.08 -7.04
C GLY A 48 -4.60 0.91 -6.64
N ALA A 49 -5.21 -0.28 -6.61
CA ALA A 49 -4.52 -1.51 -6.25
C ALA A 49 -5.11 -2.72 -6.97
N TRP A 50 -4.26 -3.69 -7.21
CA TRP A 50 -4.61 -4.98 -7.80
C TRP A 50 -3.70 -6.08 -7.30
N CYS A 51 -4.25 -7.29 -7.30
CA CYS A 51 -3.57 -8.50 -6.90
C CYS A 51 -4.01 -9.65 -7.82
N LEU A 52 -3.05 -10.43 -8.29
CA LEU A 52 -3.26 -11.71 -8.98
C LEU A 52 -2.63 -12.83 -8.16
N ASP A 53 -3.42 -13.83 -7.82
CA ASP A 53 -2.91 -15.10 -7.33
C ASP A 53 -2.38 -15.92 -8.52
N ILE A 54 -1.09 -16.24 -8.50
CA ILE A 54 -0.40 -16.89 -9.62
C ILE A 54 -0.90 -18.35 -9.79
N LYS A 55 -1.35 -19.00 -8.71
CA LYS A 55 -1.77 -20.40 -8.73
C LYS A 55 -3.19 -20.56 -9.22
N SER A 56 -4.11 -19.75 -8.69
CA SER A 56 -5.54 -19.83 -9.06
C SER A 56 -5.88 -18.96 -10.26
N LEU A 57 -5.00 -18.02 -10.63
CA LEU A 57 -5.26 -16.93 -11.58
C LEU A 57 -6.45 -16.04 -11.15
N SER A 58 -6.78 -16.02 -9.86
CA SER A 58 -7.83 -15.14 -9.34
C SER A 58 -7.32 -13.72 -9.15
N GLU A 59 -8.09 -12.76 -9.64
CA GLU A 59 -7.81 -11.34 -9.49
C GLU A 59 -8.61 -10.73 -8.34
N LEU A 60 -7.96 -9.88 -7.55
CA LEU A 60 -8.56 -9.00 -6.54
C LEU A 60 -8.22 -7.56 -6.88
N PHE A 61 -9.12 -6.65 -6.52
CA PHE A 61 -9.03 -5.24 -6.90
C PHE A 61 -9.24 -4.31 -5.69
N GLN A 62 -8.87 -3.05 -5.83
CA GLN A 62 -9.18 -1.97 -4.87
C GLN A 62 -8.78 -2.30 -3.43
N ASN A 63 -9.72 -2.16 -2.49
CA ASN A 63 -9.52 -2.38 -1.06
C ASN A 63 -9.21 -3.85 -0.74
N GLU A 64 -9.81 -4.80 -1.46
CA GLU A 64 -9.55 -6.24 -1.26
C GLU A 64 -8.09 -6.57 -1.60
N ALA A 65 -7.59 -6.02 -2.71
CA ALA A 65 -6.17 -6.11 -3.04
C ALA A 65 -5.30 -5.51 -1.93
N MET A 66 -5.64 -4.32 -1.43
CA MET A 66 -4.91 -3.65 -0.34
C MET A 66 -4.87 -4.41 0.99
N GLU A 67 -5.77 -5.36 1.22
CA GLU A 67 -5.79 -6.20 2.41
C GLU A 67 -4.78 -7.36 2.34
N VAL A 68 -4.51 -7.85 1.13
CA VAL A 68 -3.67 -9.03 0.91
C VAL A 68 -2.24 -8.70 0.50
N ILE A 69 -1.96 -7.48 0.04
CA ILE A 69 -0.62 -7.08 -0.40
C ILE A 69 0.38 -7.25 0.73
N LYS A 70 1.47 -7.96 0.41
CA LYS A 70 2.62 -8.18 1.28
C LYS A 70 3.89 -8.08 0.47
N ILE A 71 4.92 -7.48 1.07
CA ILE A 71 6.28 -7.50 0.54
C ILE A 71 7.08 -8.47 1.40
N LEU A 72 7.54 -9.55 0.79
CA LEU A 72 8.41 -10.55 1.41
C LEU A 72 9.88 -10.17 1.18
N PRO A 73 10.83 -10.68 1.99
CA PRO A 73 12.26 -10.37 1.82
C PRO A 73 12.82 -10.71 0.44
N ASP A 74 12.26 -11.72 -0.22
CA ASP A 74 12.61 -12.20 -1.55
C ASP A 74 11.73 -11.62 -2.66
N SER A 75 10.73 -10.79 -2.32
CA SER A 75 9.90 -10.10 -3.30
C SER A 75 10.77 -9.28 -4.25
N ARG A 76 10.48 -9.38 -5.54
CA ARG A 76 11.02 -8.47 -6.55
C ARG A 76 10.06 -7.30 -6.67
N ILE A 77 10.58 -6.09 -6.50
CA ILE A 77 9.82 -4.86 -6.60
C ILE A 77 10.30 -4.13 -7.84
N GLU A 78 9.37 -3.72 -8.68
CA GLU A 78 9.64 -2.98 -9.91
C GLU A 78 8.93 -1.63 -9.84
N LEU A 79 9.70 -0.56 -10.06
CA LEU A 79 9.23 0.82 -10.01
C LEU A 79 9.08 1.34 -11.43
N PHE A 80 7.89 1.83 -11.77
CA PHE A 80 7.60 2.41 -13.07
C PHE A 80 7.20 3.86 -12.90
N GLU A 81 7.93 4.76 -13.55
CA GLU A 81 7.58 6.17 -13.65
C GLU A 81 6.89 6.42 -14.99
N ILE A 82 5.72 7.05 -14.96
CA ILE A 82 4.89 7.24 -16.14
C ILE A 82 4.44 8.69 -16.26
N ASN A 83 4.36 9.17 -17.50
CA ASN A 83 3.84 10.50 -17.77
C ASN A 83 2.34 10.61 -17.39
N PRO A 84 1.86 11.81 -16.98
CA PRO A 84 0.50 11.96 -16.46
C PRO A 84 -0.63 11.55 -17.40
N ARG A 85 -0.44 11.74 -18.70
CA ARG A 85 -1.46 11.40 -19.70
C ARG A 85 -1.65 9.88 -19.78
N LEU A 86 -0.54 9.14 -19.89
CA LEU A 86 -0.56 7.69 -19.95
C LEU A 86 -1.04 7.09 -18.63
N PHE A 87 -0.59 7.63 -17.49
CA PHE A 87 -1.06 7.20 -16.17
C PHE A 87 -2.59 7.28 -16.05
N LYS A 88 -3.17 8.41 -16.46
CA LYS A 88 -4.62 8.59 -16.47
C LYS A 88 -5.30 7.58 -17.38
N THR A 89 -4.78 7.37 -18.60
CA THR A 89 -5.34 6.36 -19.52
C THR A 89 -5.31 4.95 -18.93
N ILE A 90 -4.21 4.55 -18.29
CA ILE A 90 -4.10 3.23 -17.64
C ILE A 90 -5.13 3.11 -16.52
N LEU A 91 -5.24 4.13 -15.66
CA LEU A 91 -6.23 4.13 -14.59
C LEU A 91 -7.67 4.07 -15.11
N ASP A 92 -7.98 4.79 -16.19
CA ASP A 92 -9.31 4.78 -16.79
C ASP A 92 -9.63 3.44 -17.47
N LEU A 93 -8.63 2.75 -18.04
CA LEU A 93 -8.79 1.40 -18.59
C LEU A 93 -8.91 0.30 -17.53
N ASN A 94 -8.48 0.57 -16.31
CA ASN A 94 -8.53 -0.35 -15.17
C ASN A 94 -9.32 0.28 -14.02
N GLU A 95 -10.52 0.79 -14.32
CA GLU A 95 -11.37 1.52 -13.37
C GLU A 95 -11.68 0.67 -12.13
N GLU A 96 -11.81 -0.64 -12.30
CA GLU A 96 -12.02 -1.61 -11.24
C GLU A 96 -10.90 -1.61 -10.20
N CYS A 97 -9.72 -1.06 -10.48
CA CYS A 97 -8.60 -1.01 -9.53
C CYS A 97 -8.60 0.24 -8.65
N LYS A 98 -9.40 1.25 -9.00
CA LYS A 98 -9.41 2.56 -8.31
C LYS A 98 -9.89 2.39 -6.88
N LEU A 99 -9.14 2.93 -5.93
CA LEU A 99 -9.57 2.99 -4.54
C LEU A 99 -10.66 4.04 -4.39
N SER A 100 -11.68 3.72 -3.58
CA SER A 100 -12.71 4.68 -3.20
C SER A 100 -12.14 5.87 -2.42
N LEU A 101 -11.10 5.61 -1.62
CA LEU A 101 -10.33 6.62 -0.89
C LEU A 101 -8.84 6.35 -1.08
N PRO A 102 -8.08 7.29 -1.67
CA PRO A 102 -6.64 7.17 -1.76
C PRO A 102 -5.97 7.03 -0.39
N ILE A 103 -4.93 6.20 -0.32
CA ILE A 103 -4.24 5.87 0.94
C ILE A 103 -2.84 6.47 0.90
N ARG A 104 -2.39 7.12 1.96
CA ARG A 104 -1.01 7.62 2.02
C ARG A 104 -0.01 6.46 2.03
N ILE A 105 1.00 6.54 1.18
CA ILE A 105 2.01 5.49 1.00
C ILE A 105 2.73 5.17 2.32
N ASP A 106 3.04 6.19 3.13
CA ASP A 106 3.67 6.00 4.44
C ASP A 106 2.80 5.22 5.43
N MET A 107 1.49 5.44 5.43
CA MET A 107 0.55 4.68 6.26
C MET A 107 0.44 3.22 5.79
N PHE A 108 0.43 3.00 4.48
CA PHE A 108 0.41 1.65 3.92
C PHE A 108 1.67 0.86 4.30
N TRP A 109 2.85 1.47 4.17
CA TRP A 109 4.11 0.85 4.57
C TRP A 109 4.14 0.49 6.06
N ASP A 110 3.70 1.42 6.92
CA ASP A 110 3.59 1.15 8.35
C ASP A 110 2.63 -0.03 8.61
N LYS A 111 1.48 -0.10 7.90
CA LYS A 111 0.48 -1.19 8.04
C LYS A 111 1.07 -2.56 7.72
N ILE A 112 1.82 -2.68 6.62
CA ILE A 112 2.37 -3.98 6.21
C ILE A 112 3.69 -4.33 6.92
N GLY A 113 4.10 -3.53 7.92
CA GLY A 113 5.32 -3.78 8.71
C GLY A 113 6.61 -3.45 7.96
N PHE A 114 6.52 -2.62 6.92
CA PHE A 114 7.64 -2.19 6.10
C PHE A 114 8.38 -1.03 6.81
N ASN A 115 9.62 -1.27 7.27
CA ASN A 115 10.37 -0.47 8.28
C ASN A 115 10.14 -0.83 9.76
N THR A 116 9.96 -2.11 10.08
CA THR A 116 9.82 -2.60 11.47
C THR A 116 11.15 -2.70 12.23
N ASN A 117 11.83 -1.56 12.40
CA ASN A 117 12.65 -1.29 13.59
C ASN A 117 11.94 -0.32 14.56
N VAL A 118 10.67 0.02 14.26
CA VAL A 118 9.92 1.03 15.00
C VAL A 118 9.00 0.36 16.01
N SER A 119 9.19 0.64 17.29
CA SER A 119 8.39 0.05 18.38
C SER A 119 6.92 0.46 18.30
N ARG A 120 6.02 -0.37 18.87
CA ARG A 120 4.58 -0.09 18.94
C ARG A 120 4.30 1.28 19.55
N GLU A 121 5.03 1.67 20.59
CA GLU A 121 4.86 2.96 21.25
C GLU A 121 5.17 4.12 20.30
N THR A 122 6.17 3.95 19.44
CA THR A 122 6.58 4.96 18.46
C THR A 122 5.51 5.15 17.38
N LEU A 123 4.89 4.06 16.92
CA LEU A 123 3.77 4.12 15.98
C LEU A 123 2.54 4.81 16.60
N LEU A 124 2.14 4.42 17.81
CA LEU A 124 1.00 5.02 18.51
C LEU A 124 1.22 6.53 18.75
N ALA A 125 2.43 6.93 19.14
CA ALA A 125 2.81 8.33 19.29
C ALA A 125 2.73 9.13 17.98
N LYS A 126 3.25 8.57 16.86
CA LYS A 126 3.22 9.20 15.53
C LYS A 126 1.79 9.54 15.09
N TYR A 127 0.85 8.64 15.34
CA TYR A 127 -0.56 8.81 14.98
C TYR A 127 -1.38 9.53 16.06
N ARG A 128 -0.75 10.02 17.13
CA ARG A 128 -1.40 10.66 18.30
C ARG A 128 -2.46 9.77 18.95
N ILE A 129 -2.34 8.46 18.78
CA ILE A 129 -3.20 7.47 19.41
C ILE A 129 -2.64 7.26 20.81
N LYS A 130 -3.29 7.87 21.81
CA LYS A 130 -2.99 7.56 23.21
C LYS A 130 -3.75 6.29 23.58
N GLU A 131 -3.06 5.33 24.19
CA GLU A 131 -3.79 4.27 24.90
C GLU A 131 -4.67 4.94 25.97
N PRO A 132 -5.96 4.57 26.05
CA PRO A 132 -6.83 5.13 27.06
C PRO A 132 -6.28 4.77 28.44
N SER A 133 -6.04 5.79 29.28
CA SER A 133 -5.68 5.58 30.67
C SER A 133 -6.81 4.86 31.40
N GLU A 134 -6.49 4.18 32.51
CA GLU A 134 -7.52 3.58 33.37
C GLU A 134 -8.59 4.59 33.81
N GLU A 135 -8.22 5.87 33.89
CA GLU A 135 -9.12 6.97 34.21
C GLU A 135 -10.09 7.28 33.07
N HIS A 136 -9.64 7.23 31.81
CA HIS A 136 -10.53 7.35 30.64
C HIS A 136 -11.53 6.18 30.58
N ILE A 137 -11.09 4.96 30.92
CA ILE A 137 -11.96 3.78 30.98
C ILE A 137 -12.98 3.92 32.10
N LYS A 138 -12.56 4.36 33.30
CA LYS A 138 -13.46 4.61 34.44
C LYS A 138 -14.51 5.66 34.11
N ASN A 139 -14.12 6.75 33.46
CA ASN A 139 -15.04 7.81 33.04
C ASN A 139 -16.06 7.29 32.01
N LEU A 140 -15.63 6.52 31.01
CA LEU A 140 -16.54 5.88 30.04
C LEU A 140 -17.57 4.97 30.70
N VAL A 141 -17.13 4.15 31.66
CA VAL A 141 -18.01 3.23 32.40
C VAL A 141 -18.99 3.99 33.30
N SER A 142 -18.58 5.11 33.90
CA SER A 142 -19.50 5.94 34.71
C SER A 142 -20.58 6.62 33.86
N THR A 143 -20.27 7.02 32.63
CA THR A 143 -21.24 7.64 31.71
C THR A 143 -22.27 6.63 31.20
N TYR A 144 -21.91 5.35 31.09
CA TYR A 144 -22.81 4.26 30.67
C TYR A 144 -23.74 3.74 31.78
N LYS A 145 -23.43 4.05 33.05
CA LYS A 145 -24.23 3.66 34.23
C LYS A 145 -25.18 4.76 34.72
N SER A 146 -25.23 5.89 34.01
CA SER A 146 -26.19 6.98 34.23
C SER A 146 -27.33 6.87 33.23
#